data_AF-A0A921MZT3-F1
#
_entry.id   AF-A0A921MZT3-F1
#
_cell.length_a   1.000
_cell.length_b   1.000
_cell.length_c   1.000
_cell.angle_alpha   90.00
_cell.angle_beta   90.00
_cell.angle_gamma   90.00
#
_symmetry.space_group_name_H-M   'P 1'
#
loop_
_entity.id
_entity.type
_entity.pdbx_description
1 polymer ?
#
loop_
_entity_poly.entity_id
_entity_poly.type
_entity_poly.pdbx_seq_one_letter_code
_entity_poly.pdbx_strand_id
1 'polypeptide(L)'
;MSKQLVKERVIKYLMEDLLVPHDMIDTDVPLSEFEEGAEGIIDIIVSVKDKEDYLVPVMLVSCLDEDVELEGEVVQKQIDFLEDVDNITTAGRIILTNGNQMMYADWTGEEYDTEAALPTYEQMEKELFEMEKLVAEHEHSHHGCGCGGHNHEEGHGCCSGHGHHHGDGHNCGCKH
;
A
#
# COMPACT_ATOMS: atom_id res chain seq x y z
N MET A 1 -1.81 2.56 29.64
CA MET A 1 -1.74 1.11 29.42
C MET A 1 -0.50 0.82 28.61
N SER A 2 0.12 -0.34 28.79
CA SER A 2 1.21 -0.75 27.91
C SER A 2 0.68 -1.04 26.50
N LYS A 3 1.55 -0.93 25.50
CA LYS A 3 1.31 -1.30 24.10
C LYS A 3 0.68 -2.68 23.96
N GLN A 4 1.11 -3.65 24.78
CA GLN A 4 0.54 -5.00 24.75
C GLN A 4 -0.95 -5.02 25.16
N LEU A 5 -1.34 -4.25 26.17
CA LEU A 5 -2.74 -4.14 26.59
C LEU A 5 -3.58 -3.35 25.58
N VAL A 6 -2.99 -2.35 24.92
CA VAL A 6 -3.63 -1.64 23.79
C VAL A 6 -3.89 -2.63 22.66
N LYS A 7 -2.88 -3.42 22.27
CA LYS A 7 -3.00 -4.47 21.24
C LYS A 7 -4.11 -5.48 21.56
N GLU A 8 -4.17 -5.99 22.79
CA GLU A 8 -5.24 -6.90 23.22
C GLU A 8 -6.64 -6.28 23.11
N ARG A 9 -6.77 -4.98 23.39
CA ARG A 9 -8.04 -4.25 23.21
C ARG A 9 -8.39 -4.10 21.74
N VAL A 10 -7.42 -3.77 20.89
CA VAL A 10 -7.64 -3.65 19.44
C VAL A 10 -8.08 -4.99 18.85
N ILE A 11 -7.44 -6.10 19.22
CA ILE A 11 -7.83 -7.44 18.75
C ILE A 11 -9.30 -7.74 19.12
N LYS A 12 -9.72 -7.41 20.35
CA LYS A 12 -11.13 -7.58 20.74
C LYS A 12 -12.08 -6.74 19.89
N TYR A 13 -11.73 -5.49 19.61
CA TYR A 13 -12.51 -4.63 18.74
C TYR A 13 -12.62 -5.19 17.31
N LEU A 14 -11.50 -5.67 16.74
CA LEU A 14 -11.50 -6.33 15.43
C LEU A 14 -12.45 -7.54 15.41
N MET A 15 -12.44 -8.36 16.46
CA MET A 15 -13.27 -9.57 16.53
C MET A 15 -14.74 -9.30 16.85
N GLU A 16 -15.04 -8.40 17.79
CA GLU A 16 -16.39 -8.19 18.33
C GLU A 16 -17.18 -7.15 17.51
N ASP A 17 -16.53 -6.06 17.11
CA ASP A 17 -17.19 -4.94 16.42
C ASP A 17 -17.03 -5.04 14.90
N LEU A 18 -15.83 -5.37 14.40
CA LEU A 18 -15.59 -5.53 12.97
C LEU A 18 -15.85 -6.96 12.46
N LEU A 19 -16.12 -7.91 13.36
CA LEU A 19 -16.44 -9.30 13.05
C LEU A 19 -15.32 -10.05 12.30
N VAL A 20 -14.06 -9.64 12.52
CA VAL A 20 -12.89 -10.30 11.92
C VAL A 20 -12.67 -11.68 12.57
N PRO A 21 -12.61 -12.77 11.79
CA PRO A 21 -12.30 -14.09 12.32
C PRO A 21 -10.90 -14.13 12.95
N HIS A 22 -10.75 -14.85 14.07
CA HIS A 22 -9.46 -14.93 14.77
C HIS A 22 -8.34 -15.51 13.90
N ASP A 23 -8.64 -16.45 13.01
CA ASP A 23 -7.66 -17.04 12.08
C ASP A 23 -7.21 -16.08 10.98
N MET A 24 -7.85 -14.91 10.86
CA MET A 24 -7.53 -13.86 9.89
C MET A 24 -6.76 -12.69 10.54
N ILE A 25 -6.39 -12.82 11.81
CA ILE A 25 -5.64 -11.83 12.59
C ILE A 25 -4.28 -12.42 12.93
N ASP A 26 -3.23 -11.89 12.33
CA ASP A 26 -1.85 -12.20 12.67
C ASP A 26 -1.27 -11.09 13.54
N THR A 27 -0.43 -11.45 14.52
CA THR A 27 0.15 -10.49 15.46
C THR A 27 1.65 -10.63 15.57
N ASP A 28 2.34 -9.51 15.80
CA ASP A 28 3.81 -9.46 15.93
C ASP A 28 4.52 -10.08 14.71
N VAL A 29 4.05 -9.73 13.51
CA VAL A 29 4.54 -10.31 12.24
C VAL A 29 5.82 -9.59 11.82
N PRO A 30 6.95 -10.28 11.65
CA PRO A 30 8.17 -9.68 11.14
C PRO A 30 8.05 -9.41 9.63
N LEU A 31 8.46 -8.23 9.18
CA LEU A 31 8.35 -7.83 7.77
C LEU A 31 9.16 -8.71 6.82
N SER A 32 10.18 -9.38 7.34
CA SER A 32 10.97 -10.37 6.61
C SER A 32 10.15 -11.54 6.05
N GLU A 33 8.92 -11.74 6.52
CA GLU A 33 7.99 -12.72 5.94
C GLU A 33 7.44 -12.28 4.58
N PHE A 34 7.39 -10.98 4.31
CA PHE A 34 6.91 -10.42 3.04
C PHE A 34 8.06 -10.09 2.08
N GLU A 35 9.16 -9.52 2.59
CA GLU A 35 10.32 -9.17 1.77
C GLU A 35 11.65 -9.50 2.47
N GLU A 36 12.55 -10.19 1.77
CA GLU A 36 13.86 -10.57 2.31
C GLU A 36 14.70 -9.33 2.65
N GLY A 37 15.05 -9.18 3.92
CA GLY A 37 15.84 -8.06 4.42
C GLY A 37 15.05 -6.86 4.93
N ALA A 38 13.71 -6.90 4.85
CA ALA A 38 12.87 -5.88 5.47
C ALA A 38 12.99 -5.92 7.00
N GLU A 39 13.25 -4.76 7.61
CA GLU A 39 13.42 -4.61 9.05
C GLU A 39 12.15 -4.07 9.70
N GLY A 40 11.68 -4.73 10.76
CA GLY A 40 10.54 -4.27 11.55
C GLY A 40 9.58 -5.39 11.89
N ILE A 41 8.64 -5.05 12.78
CA ILE A 41 7.57 -5.95 13.21
C ILE A 41 6.29 -5.12 13.17
N ILE A 42 5.27 -5.61 12.48
CA ILE A 42 3.93 -5.03 12.49
C ILE A 42 3.11 -5.70 13.60
N ASP A 43 2.38 -4.90 14.37
CA ASP A 43 1.72 -5.41 15.57
C ASP A 43 0.53 -6.30 15.25
N ILE A 44 -0.28 -5.91 14.26
CA ILE A 44 -1.43 -6.68 13.80
C ILE A 44 -1.57 -6.54 12.27
N ILE A 45 -1.81 -7.67 11.60
CA ILE A 45 -2.26 -7.74 10.21
C ILE A 45 -3.62 -8.40 10.18
N VAL A 46 -4.57 -7.81 9.47
CA VAL A 46 -5.84 -8.45 9.13
C VAL A 46 -5.80 -8.86 7.66
N SER A 47 -6.12 -10.12 7.40
CA SER A 47 -6.10 -10.71 6.07
C SER A 47 -7.48 -11.17 5.62
N VAL A 48 -7.70 -11.20 4.31
CA VAL A 48 -8.87 -11.78 3.67
C VAL A 48 -8.40 -12.90 2.75
N LYS A 49 -9.20 -13.97 2.64
CA LYS A 49 -8.97 -15.00 1.63
C LYS A 49 -9.46 -14.55 0.26
N ASP A 50 -8.58 -14.62 -0.72
CA ASP A 50 -8.96 -14.43 -2.12
C ASP A 50 -9.69 -15.67 -2.69
N LYS A 51 -9.92 -15.67 -4.01
CA LYS A 51 -10.60 -16.79 -4.70
C LYS A 51 -9.78 -18.08 -4.74
N GLU A 52 -8.48 -18.00 -4.51
CA GLU A 52 -7.53 -19.10 -4.53
C GLU A 52 -7.13 -19.55 -3.11
N ASP A 53 -7.86 -19.09 -2.09
CA ASP A 53 -7.63 -19.33 -0.66
C ASP A 53 -6.28 -18.75 -0.14
N TYR A 54 -5.67 -17.80 -0.86
CA TYR A 54 -4.49 -17.07 -0.38
C TYR A 54 -4.89 -15.96 0.58
N LEU A 55 -4.10 -15.78 1.64
CA LEU A 55 -4.27 -14.70 2.60
C LEU A 55 -3.68 -13.40 2.03
N VAL A 56 -4.57 -12.46 1.75
CA VAL A 56 -4.22 -11.12 1.26
C VAL A 56 -4.39 -10.14 2.42
N PRO A 57 -3.33 -9.44 2.86
CA PRO A 57 -3.45 -8.37 3.84
C PRO A 57 -4.43 -7.29 3.35
N VAL A 58 -5.31 -6.81 4.23
CA VAL A 58 -6.28 -5.74 3.92
C VAL A 58 -6.28 -4.61 4.95
N MET A 59 -5.56 -4.78 6.06
CA MET A 59 -5.42 -3.77 7.10
C MET A 59 -4.18 -4.05 7.97
N LEU A 60 -3.40 -3.00 8.20
CA LEU A 60 -2.22 -2.99 9.06
C LEU A 60 -2.50 -2.14 10.28
N VAL A 61 -2.15 -2.62 11.47
CA VAL A 61 -2.30 -1.86 12.72
C VAL A 61 -0.97 -1.77 13.45
N SER A 62 -0.56 -0.55 13.78
CA SER A 62 0.50 -0.25 14.74
C SER A 62 -0.09 0.29 16.04
N CYS A 63 0.34 -0.30 17.15
CA CYS A 63 -0.06 0.05 18.49
C CYS A 63 1.06 0.79 19.21
N LEU A 64 0.71 1.86 19.92
CA LEU A 64 1.60 2.61 20.81
C LEU A 64 1.15 2.43 22.28
N ASP A 65 2.04 2.77 23.21
CA ASP A 65 1.64 2.90 24.62
C ASP A 65 0.61 4.03 24.76
N GLU A 66 -0.34 3.88 25.69
CA GLU A 66 -1.47 4.81 25.84
C GLU A 66 -1.03 6.25 26.20
N ASP A 67 0.12 6.40 26.84
CA ASP A 67 0.70 7.68 27.23
C ASP A 67 1.47 8.38 26.09
N VAL A 68 1.58 7.74 24.93
CA VAL A 68 2.14 8.36 23.73
C VAL A 68 1.04 9.13 23.00
N GLU A 69 1.21 10.43 22.89
CA GLU A 69 0.32 11.30 22.09
C GLU A 69 0.48 10.97 20.60
N LEU A 70 -0.63 10.95 19.85
CA LEU A 70 -0.62 10.74 18.40
C LEU A 70 -0.22 12.02 17.63
N GLU A 71 0.83 12.71 18.09
CA GLU A 71 1.36 13.92 17.45
C GLU A 71 2.90 13.95 17.46
N GLY A 72 3.48 14.78 16.59
CA GLY A 72 4.93 15.04 16.57
C GLY A 72 5.77 13.99 15.86
N GLU A 73 7.08 14.00 16.16
CA GLU A 73 8.10 13.22 15.42
C GLU A 73 7.93 11.70 15.56
N VAL A 74 7.43 11.23 16.71
CA VAL A 74 7.22 9.79 16.96
C VAL A 74 6.16 9.23 16.01
N VAL A 75 5.08 9.98 15.78
CA VAL A 75 4.01 9.59 14.86
C VAL A 75 4.47 9.63 13.41
N GLN A 76 5.23 10.66 13.02
CA GLN A 76 5.78 10.73 11.65
C GLN A 76 6.60 9.50 11.30
N LYS A 77 7.50 9.07 12.21
CA LYS A 77 8.30 7.85 11.99
C LYS A 77 7.45 6.58 11.88
N GLN A 78 6.32 6.53 12.59
CA GLN A 78 5.40 5.39 12.52
C GLN A 78 4.60 5.40 11.24
N ILE A 79 4.20 6.58 10.77
CA ILE A 79 3.55 6.76 9.46
C ILE A 79 4.53 6.32 8.36
N ASP A 80 5.75 6.85 8.34
CA ASP A 80 6.78 6.48 7.36
C ASP A 80 7.00 4.96 7.34
N PHE A 81 7.10 4.34 8.52
CA PHE A 81 7.20 2.89 8.65
C PHE A 81 6.00 2.16 8.06
N LEU A 82 4.78 2.60 8.37
CA LEU A 82 3.56 1.94 7.89
C LEU A 82 3.37 2.11 6.39
N GLU A 83 3.79 3.24 5.81
CA GLU A 83 3.81 3.45 4.36
C GLU A 83 4.77 2.46 3.68
N ASP A 84 5.97 2.24 4.25
CA ASP A 84 6.91 1.24 3.75
C ASP A 84 6.30 -0.17 3.82
N VAL A 85 5.63 -0.52 4.92
CA VAL A 85 4.96 -1.82 5.06
C VAL A 85 3.81 -1.96 4.07
N ASP A 86 3.02 -0.91 3.85
CA ASP A 86 1.92 -0.94 2.89
C ASP A 86 2.43 -1.10 1.46
N ASN A 87 3.56 -0.47 1.10
CA ASN A 87 4.20 -0.69 -0.20
C ASN A 87 4.64 -2.15 -0.40
N ILE A 88 5.03 -2.85 0.66
CA ILE A 88 5.45 -4.26 0.63
C ILE A 88 4.24 -5.20 0.60
N THR A 89 3.25 -4.94 1.44
CA THR A 89 2.12 -5.85 1.68
C THR A 89 0.89 -5.57 0.82
N THR A 90 0.80 -4.36 0.24
CA THR A 90 -0.33 -3.86 -0.55
C THR A 90 -1.68 -3.93 0.18
N ALA A 91 -1.67 -3.75 1.51
CA ALA A 91 -2.87 -3.88 2.34
C ALA A 91 -3.90 -2.77 2.09
N GLY A 92 -3.43 -1.57 1.71
CA GLY A 92 -4.24 -0.42 1.35
C GLY A 92 -4.93 0.28 2.52
N ARG A 93 -4.72 -0.17 3.76
CA ARG A 93 -5.28 0.44 4.97
C ARG A 93 -4.29 0.39 6.13
N ILE A 94 -4.04 1.55 6.70
CA ILE A 94 -3.10 1.74 7.80
C ILE A 94 -3.83 2.33 9.00
N ILE A 95 -3.62 1.73 10.17
CA ILE A 95 -4.12 2.22 11.45
C ILE A 95 -2.96 2.43 12.41
N LEU A 96 -2.93 3.60 13.04
CA LEU A 96 -2.04 3.90 14.16
C LEU A 96 -2.88 4.27 15.39
N THR A 97 -2.70 3.58 16.51
CA THR A 97 -3.51 3.83 17.72
C THR A 97 -2.72 3.66 19.02
N ASN A 98 -3.03 4.50 20.01
CA ASN A 98 -2.59 4.34 21.40
C ASN A 98 -3.72 3.78 22.31
N GLY A 99 -4.85 3.37 21.73
CA GLY A 99 -6.02 2.83 22.43
C GLY A 99 -7.00 3.88 22.97
N ASN A 100 -6.64 5.16 22.95
CA ASN A 100 -7.52 6.30 23.27
C ASN A 100 -7.87 7.12 22.01
N GLN A 101 -6.91 7.23 21.10
CA GLN A 101 -7.01 7.90 19.81
C GLN A 101 -6.64 6.90 18.70
N MET A 102 -7.16 7.15 17.51
CA MET A 102 -6.89 6.37 16.31
C MET A 102 -6.65 7.33 15.15
N MET A 103 -5.59 7.08 14.40
CA MET A 103 -5.37 7.66 13.07
C MET A 103 -5.58 6.56 12.05
N TYR A 104 -6.36 6.86 11.03
CA TYR A 104 -6.71 5.95 9.94
C TYR A 104 -6.32 6.57 8.61
N ALA A 105 -5.61 5.84 7.76
CA ALA A 105 -5.40 6.22 6.38
C ALA A 105 -5.80 5.07 5.44
N ASP A 106 -6.46 5.43 4.35
CA ASP A 106 -6.71 4.54 3.23
C ASP A 106 -5.81 4.86 2.03
N TRP A 107 -5.69 3.91 1.12
CA TRP A 107 -4.95 4.06 -0.14
C TRP A 107 -5.51 5.15 -1.07
N THR A 108 -6.69 5.71 -0.78
CA THR A 108 -7.30 6.77 -1.61
C THR A 108 -6.79 8.17 -1.27
N GLY A 109 -6.02 8.31 -0.19
CA GLY A 109 -5.29 9.52 0.15
C GLY A 109 -6.17 10.65 0.70
N GLU A 110 -7.39 10.35 1.16
CA GLU A 110 -8.13 11.29 2.00
C GLU A 110 -7.52 11.32 3.41
N GLU A 111 -7.45 12.53 3.99
CA GLU A 111 -6.72 12.86 5.22
C GLU A 111 -7.01 11.89 6.38
N TYR A 112 -6.05 11.74 7.32
CA TYR A 112 -6.19 10.86 8.48
C TYR A 112 -7.49 11.15 9.25
N ASP A 113 -8.52 10.34 9.02
CA ASP A 113 -9.82 10.55 9.63
C ASP A 113 -9.84 9.88 11.00
N THR A 114 -9.79 10.71 12.05
CA THR A 114 -9.82 10.26 13.44
C THR A 114 -11.23 9.84 13.91
N GLU A 115 -12.26 10.10 13.09
CA GLU A 115 -13.68 9.79 13.37
C GLU A 115 -14.26 8.73 12.40
N ALA A 116 -13.48 8.27 11.42
CA ALA A 116 -13.94 7.28 10.44
C ALA A 116 -14.35 5.97 11.11
N ALA A 117 -15.50 5.45 10.68
CA ALA A 117 -15.90 4.08 11.01
C ALA A 117 -15.13 3.10 10.13
N LEU A 118 -14.36 2.21 10.75
CA LEU A 118 -13.67 1.15 10.03
C LEU A 118 -14.66 0.18 9.38
N PRO A 119 -14.38 -0.30 8.15
CA PRO A 119 -15.24 -1.27 7.50
C PRO A 119 -15.25 -2.59 8.27
N THR A 120 -16.42 -3.24 8.30
CA THR A 120 -16.55 -4.61 8.80
C THR A 120 -15.79 -5.59 7.93
N TYR A 121 -15.49 -6.78 8.46
CA TYR A 121 -14.81 -7.84 7.72
C TYR A 121 -15.50 -8.18 6.39
N GLU A 122 -16.83 -8.33 6.41
CA GLU A 122 -17.63 -8.60 5.20
C GLU A 122 -17.49 -7.48 4.13
N GLN A 123 -17.33 -6.23 4.55
CA GLN A 123 -17.11 -5.12 3.61
C GLN A 123 -15.70 -5.18 3.01
N MET A 124 -14.68 -5.45 3.83
CA MET A 124 -13.31 -5.63 3.35
C MET A 124 -13.20 -6.78 2.35
N GLU A 125 -13.89 -7.89 2.60
CA GLU A 125 -13.98 -9.01 1.66
C GLU A 125 -14.56 -8.57 0.31
N LYS A 126 -15.70 -7.87 0.33
CA LYS A 126 -16.36 -7.42 -0.90
C LYS A 126 -15.48 -6.49 -1.73
N GLU A 127 -14.81 -5.54 -1.08
CA GLU A 127 -13.94 -4.58 -1.74
C GLU A 127 -12.75 -5.27 -2.41
N LEU A 128 -12.13 -6.24 -1.74
CA LEU A 128 -11.04 -7.02 -2.34
C LEU A 128 -11.50 -7.73 -3.61
N PHE A 129 -12.63 -8.45 -3.56
CA PHE A 129 -13.16 -9.16 -4.73
C PHE A 129 -13.60 -8.23 -5.87
N GLU A 130 -14.11 -7.04 -5.54
CA GLU A 130 -14.44 -6.01 -6.53
C GLU A 130 -13.19 -5.44 -7.19
N MET A 131 -12.14 -5.16 -6.42
CA MET A 131 -10.86 -4.68 -6.93
C MET A 131 -10.22 -5.71 -7.87
N GLU A 132 -10.13 -6.98 -7.45
CA GLU A 132 -9.62 -8.07 -8.29
C GLU A 132 -10.39 -8.18 -9.62
N LYS A 133 -11.71 -8.02 -9.58
CA LYS A 133 -12.54 -8.08 -10.78
C LYS A 133 -12.24 -6.93 -11.72
N LEU A 134 -12.06 -5.71 -11.21
CA LEU A 134 -11.70 -4.53 -12.01
C LEU A 134 -10.32 -4.70 -12.65
N VAL A 135 -9.34 -5.25 -11.92
CA VAL A 135 -8.00 -5.57 -12.44
C VAL A 135 -8.10 -6.62 -13.54
N ALA A 136 -8.82 -7.72 -13.31
CA ALA A 136 -9.02 -8.76 -14.31
C ALA A 136 -9.72 -8.24 -15.59
N GLU A 137 -10.74 -7.39 -15.44
CA GLU A 137 -11.42 -6.74 -16.58
C GLU A 137 -10.48 -5.81 -17.35
N HIS A 138 -9.59 -5.08 -16.66
CA HIS A 138 -8.54 -4.28 -17.30
C HIS A 138 -7.49 -5.16 -18.01
N GLU A 139 -7.04 -6.25 -17.41
CA GLU A 139 -6.09 -7.19 -18.04
C GLU A 139 -6.71 -7.87 -19.28
N HIS A 140 -7.99 -8.22 -19.23
CA HIS A 140 -8.73 -8.73 -20.39
C HIS A 140 -8.88 -7.70 -21.52
N SER A 141 -8.84 -6.39 -21.21
CA SER A 141 -8.86 -5.33 -22.22
C SER A 141 -7.50 -5.09 -22.91
N HIS A 142 -6.40 -5.61 -22.35
CA HIS A 142 -5.07 -5.54 -22.96
C HIS A 142 -4.72 -6.74 -23.88
N HIS A 143 -5.53 -7.80 -23.90
CA HIS A 143 -5.40 -8.91 -24.86
C HIS A 143 -6.16 -8.69 -26.19
N GLY A 144 -6.38 -7.43 -26.56
CA GLY A 144 -7.08 -7.02 -27.78
C GLY A 144 -6.31 -6.09 -28.73
N CYS A 145 -5.04 -5.74 -28.47
CA CYS A 145 -4.23 -5.01 -29.46
C CYS A 145 -3.49 -5.99 -30.38
N GLY A 146 -4.28 -6.65 -31.24
CA GLY A 146 -3.78 -7.28 -32.45
C GLY A 146 -3.43 -6.23 -33.50
N CYS A 147 -2.26 -5.60 -33.34
CA CYS A 147 -1.56 -4.83 -34.37
C CYS A 147 -0.11 -5.37 -34.37
N GLY A 148 0.24 -6.42 -35.11
CA GLY A 148 0.34 -6.38 -36.56
C GLY A 148 1.82 -6.32 -36.97
N GLY A 149 2.51 -7.46 -36.87
CA GLY A 149 3.69 -7.83 -37.66
C GLY A 149 4.91 -6.90 -37.69
N HIS A 150 5.87 -7.10 -36.79
CA HIS A 150 7.26 -6.70 -37.04
C HIS A 150 8.01 -7.83 -37.77
N ASN A 151 8.04 -7.72 -39.10
CA ASN A 151 9.02 -8.39 -39.92
C ASN A 151 10.37 -7.64 -39.81
N HIS A 152 11.45 -8.42 -39.86
CA HIS A 152 12.83 -7.99 -39.72
C HIS A 152 13.29 -6.90 -40.73
N GLU A 153 14.30 -6.16 -40.28
CA GLU A 153 15.44 -5.56 -41.00
C GLU A 153 15.57 -4.02 -41.05
N GLU A 154 16.84 -3.65 -40.87
CA GLU A 154 17.53 -2.40 -41.15
C GLU A 154 17.58 -1.34 -40.03
N GLY A 155 18.82 -1.14 -39.57
CA GLY A 155 19.16 -0.42 -38.36
C GLY A 155 19.24 1.09 -38.53
N HIS A 156 19.00 1.78 -37.42
CA HIS A 156 19.41 3.15 -37.22
C HIS A 156 19.82 3.34 -35.76
N GLY A 157 21.10 3.63 -35.55
CA GLY A 157 21.60 4.11 -34.27
C GLY A 157 21.19 5.57 -34.08
N CYS A 158 20.71 5.89 -32.88
CA CYS A 158 20.56 7.27 -32.45
C CYS A 158 21.12 7.40 -31.02
N CYS A 159 22.38 7.81 -30.92
CA CYS A 159 22.93 8.41 -29.72
C CYS A 159 22.57 9.90 -29.73
N SER A 160 21.95 10.41 -28.67
CA SER A 160 21.92 11.84 -28.38
C SER A 160 22.01 12.04 -26.88
N GLY A 161 23.23 12.35 -26.43
CA GLY A 161 23.53 12.86 -25.11
C GLY A 161 24.31 14.17 -25.24
N HIS A 162 23.96 15.08 -24.34
CA HIS A 162 24.74 16.23 -23.85
C HIS A 162 24.88 17.47 -24.75
N GLY A 163 24.03 18.46 -24.43
CA GLY A 163 24.43 19.77 -23.86
C GLY A 163 25.49 20.59 -24.58
N HIS A 164 25.12 21.81 -25.00
CA HIS A 164 25.68 23.06 -24.48
C HIS A 164 24.99 24.27 -25.14
N HIS A 165 24.66 25.25 -24.31
CA HIS A 165 24.28 26.62 -24.66
C HIS A 165 25.08 27.17 -25.85
N HIS A 166 24.40 27.78 -26.82
CA HIS A 166 24.86 29.01 -27.49
C HIS A 166 23.67 29.70 -28.15
N GLY A 167 23.13 30.72 -27.48
CA GLY A 167 22.46 31.80 -28.18
C GLY A 167 23.54 32.64 -28.85
N ASP A 168 23.54 32.68 -30.16
CA ASP A 168 23.62 33.89 -30.97
C ASP A 168 23.62 33.47 -32.44
N GLY A 169 22.73 34.10 -33.19
CA GLY A 169 22.46 33.74 -34.57
C GLY A 169 23.68 33.94 -35.47
N HIS A 170 23.69 33.23 -36.59
CA HIS A 170 23.93 33.83 -37.91
C HIS A 170 23.75 32.77 -39.02
N ASN A 171 22.73 33.05 -39.84
CA ASN A 171 22.60 32.79 -41.28
C ASN A 171 23.81 32.17 -42.01
N CYS A 172 23.61 30.99 -42.63
CA CYS A 172 24.10 30.55 -43.95
C CYS A 172 23.90 29.03 -44.01
N GLY A 173 23.38 28.36 -45.04
CA GLY A 173 23.24 28.69 -46.45
C GLY A 173 23.34 27.34 -47.18
N CYS A 174 22.31 26.97 -47.94
CA CYS A 174 22.31 25.76 -48.75
C CYS A 174 23.49 25.78 -49.73
N LYS A 175 24.17 24.63 -49.90
CA LYS A 175 24.92 24.34 -51.12
C LYS A 175 24.53 22.95 -51.64
N HIS A 176 24.31 22.95 -52.96
CA HIS A 176 24.00 21.82 -53.84
C HIS A 176 25.04 20.71 -53.75
#